data_AF-A0AAD4GIT4-F1
#
_entry.id   AF-A0AAD4GIT4-F1
#
_cell.length_a   1.000
_cell.length_b   1.000
_cell.length_c   1.000
_cell.angle_alpha   90.00
_cell.angle_beta   90.00
_cell.angle_gamma   90.00
#
_symmetry.space_group_name_H-M   'P 1'
#
loop_
_entity.id
_entity.type
_entity.pdbx_description
1 polymer ?
#
loop_
_entity_poly.entity_id
_entity_poly.type
_entity_poly.pdbx_seq_one_letter_code
_entity_poly.pdbx_strand_id
1 'polypeptide(L)'
;MSGLDALLLNPALHDYLAIIKGARNGFVYGIKVRFPHALIMAILFGRGDWKTRSRVIYQATKQHALNLAKFVSLYKILLLLQKRASGGKERSADTFIAGLIGGYVVFGDRTAVNEQIVLYVVSRVVASFLPRAGVPYSKVPLPDGSTLARPIPPDPRYFSVFAALAWGAVMWLFKHRGESIQPGMFNSMTYLYRDSEVWENLRTLLWHNQ
;
A
#
# COMPACT_ATOMS: atom_id res chain seq x y z
N MET A 1 24.18 -32.12 -6.38
CA MET A 1 23.70 -30.74 -6.17
C MET A 1 24.68 -29.82 -6.85
N SER A 2 24.23 -28.89 -7.69
CA SER A 2 25.17 -28.01 -8.42
C SER A 2 25.90 -27.09 -7.43
N GLY A 3 27.09 -26.61 -7.77
CA GLY A 3 27.83 -25.66 -6.90
C GLY A 3 27.04 -24.38 -6.59
N LEU A 4 26.08 -24.01 -7.45
CA LEU A 4 25.15 -22.91 -7.24
C LEU A 4 24.11 -23.22 -6.16
N ASP A 5 23.59 -24.45 -6.09
CA ASP A 5 22.64 -24.86 -5.05
C ASP A 5 23.29 -24.82 -3.66
N ALA A 6 24.57 -25.22 -3.58
CA ALA A 6 25.34 -25.15 -2.34
C ALA A 6 25.58 -23.70 -1.88
N LEU A 7 25.81 -22.77 -2.82
CA LEU A 7 25.96 -21.35 -2.53
C LEU A 7 24.64 -20.72 -2.03
N LEU A 8 23.52 -21.07 -2.66
CA LEU A 8 22.19 -20.56 -2.31
C LEU A 8 21.69 -21.05 -0.95
N LEU A 9 22.11 -22.24 -0.53
CA LEU A 9 21.75 -22.83 0.75
C LEU A 9 22.73 -22.47 1.89
N ASN A 10 23.78 -21.69 1.61
CA ASN A 10 24.76 -21.29 2.62
C ASN A 10 24.14 -20.32 3.65
N PRO A 11 24.07 -20.68 4.94
CA PRO A 11 23.52 -19.82 5.99
C PRO A 11 24.21 -18.46 6.11
N ALA A 12 25.50 -18.37 5.79
CA ALA A 12 26.26 -17.12 5.86
C ALA A 12 25.80 -16.07 4.82
N LEU A 13 25.23 -16.53 3.70
CA LEU A 13 24.72 -15.65 2.63
C LEU A 13 23.23 -15.36 2.77
N HIS A 14 22.53 -16.02 3.70
CA HIS A 14 21.08 -15.96 3.82
C HIS A 14 20.55 -14.53 3.95
N ASP A 15 21.12 -13.72 4.85
CA ASP A 15 20.67 -12.35 5.10
C ASP A 15 20.84 -11.44 3.86
N TYR A 16 21.94 -11.62 3.14
CA TYR A 16 22.24 -10.86 1.91
C TYR A 16 21.32 -11.26 0.76
N LEU A 17 21.12 -12.57 0.56
CA LEU A 17 20.18 -13.09 -0.43
C LEU A 17 18.74 -12.69 -0.11
N ALA A 18 18.38 -12.59 1.18
CA ALA A 18 17.07 -12.13 1.63
C ALA A 18 16.82 -10.64 1.30
N ILE A 19 17.86 -9.79 1.32
CA ILE A 19 17.78 -8.39 0.85
C ILE A 19 17.46 -8.37 -0.65
N ILE A 20 18.23 -9.10 -1.47
CA ILE A 20 18.06 -9.14 -2.93
C ILE A 20 16.68 -9.69 -3.31
N LYS A 21 16.27 -10.83 -2.71
CA LYS A 21 14.96 -11.43 -2.93
C LYS A 21 13.84 -10.50 -2.47
N GLY A 22 14.02 -9.81 -1.34
CA GLY A 22 13.09 -8.80 -0.84
C GLY A 22 12.90 -7.65 -1.83
N ALA A 23 14.00 -7.09 -2.33
CA ALA A 23 14.00 -6.01 -3.33
C ALA A 23 13.23 -6.43 -4.60
N ARG A 24 13.54 -7.62 -5.13
CA ARG A 24 12.88 -8.20 -6.30
C ARG A 24 11.39 -8.40 -6.04
N ASN A 25 11.00 -8.90 -4.87
CA ASN A 25 9.60 -9.08 -4.52
C ASN A 25 8.86 -7.75 -4.43
N GLY A 26 9.46 -6.72 -3.81
CA GLY A 26 8.91 -5.37 -3.76
C GLY A 26 8.69 -4.79 -5.16
N PHE A 27 9.68 -4.94 -6.04
CA PHE A 27 9.59 -4.51 -7.43
C PHE A 27 8.46 -5.21 -8.20
N VAL A 28 8.43 -6.55 -8.17
CA VAL A 28 7.43 -7.35 -8.90
C VAL A 28 6.03 -7.08 -8.36
N TYR A 29 5.87 -7.02 -7.04
CA TYR A 29 4.58 -6.72 -6.42
C TYR A 29 4.09 -5.32 -6.79
N GLY A 30 4.99 -4.33 -6.75
CA GLY A 30 4.67 -2.97 -7.15
C GLY A 30 4.18 -2.86 -8.59
N ILE A 31 4.82 -3.57 -9.53
CA ILE A 31 4.34 -3.62 -10.93
C ILE A 31 2.95 -4.24 -10.98
N LYS A 32 2.76 -5.41 -10.35
CA LYS A 32 1.51 -6.19 -10.41
C LYS A 32 0.30 -5.40 -9.91
N VAL A 33 0.47 -4.56 -8.89
CA VAL A 33 -0.62 -3.79 -8.31
C VAL A 33 -0.79 -2.45 -9.03
N ARG A 34 0.31 -1.73 -9.29
CA ARG A 34 0.23 -0.35 -9.78
C ARG A 34 -0.14 -0.26 -11.25
N PHE A 35 0.39 -1.15 -12.08
CA PHE A 35 0.17 -1.10 -13.52
C PHE A 35 -1.31 -1.23 -13.88
N PRO A 36 -2.06 -2.26 -13.41
CA PRO A 36 -3.49 -2.38 -13.71
C PRO A 36 -4.29 -1.17 -13.24
N HIS A 37 -4.00 -0.67 -12.02
CA HIS A 37 -4.67 0.52 -11.50
C HIS A 37 -4.42 1.75 -12.38
N ALA A 38 -3.16 2.04 -12.71
CA ALA A 38 -2.83 3.18 -13.55
C ALA A 38 -3.42 3.07 -14.97
N LEU A 39 -3.46 1.86 -15.52
CA LEU A 39 -4.08 1.58 -16.81
C LEU A 39 -5.58 1.87 -16.80
N ILE A 40 -6.31 1.34 -15.81
CA ILE A 40 -7.76 1.57 -15.67
C ILE A 40 -8.05 3.06 -15.49
N MET A 41 -7.29 3.75 -14.63
CA MET A 41 -7.46 5.19 -14.42
C MET A 41 -7.18 6.00 -15.69
N ALA A 42 -6.20 5.60 -16.50
CA ALA A 42 -5.91 6.26 -17.78
C ALA A 42 -6.96 5.98 -18.87
N ILE A 43 -7.66 4.85 -18.80
CA ILE A 43 -8.78 4.53 -19.69
C ILE A 43 -10.02 5.34 -19.29
N LEU A 44 -10.38 5.32 -18.01
CA LEU A 44 -11.61 5.94 -17.51
C LEU A 44 -11.54 7.47 -17.42
N PHE A 45 -10.41 7.99 -16.94
CA PHE A 45 -10.27 9.41 -16.59
C PHE A 45 -9.05 10.08 -17.24
N GLY A 46 -8.28 9.34 -18.05
CA GLY A 46 -7.11 9.88 -18.73
C GLY A 46 -7.51 10.92 -19.79
N ARG A 47 -6.84 12.07 -19.78
CA ARG A 47 -6.94 13.11 -20.81
C ARG A 47 -5.70 13.10 -21.71
N GLY A 48 -5.85 13.56 -22.95
CA GLY A 48 -4.76 13.59 -23.94
C GLY A 48 -4.59 12.30 -24.73
N ASP A 49 -3.50 12.24 -25.51
CA ASP A 49 -3.17 11.18 -26.46
C ASP A 49 -2.58 9.93 -25.79
N TRP A 50 -2.56 8.80 -26.51
CA TRP A 50 -2.13 7.52 -25.93
C TRP A 50 -0.64 7.50 -25.55
N LYS A 51 0.18 8.34 -26.18
CA LYS A 51 1.60 8.48 -25.85
C LYS A 51 1.80 9.12 -24.48
N THR A 52 1.08 10.20 -24.20
CA THR A 52 1.14 10.87 -22.88
C THR A 52 0.64 9.96 -21.78
N ARG A 53 -0.51 9.31 -21.99
CA ARG A 53 -1.10 8.38 -21.02
C ARG A 53 -0.19 7.17 -20.75
N SER A 54 0.40 6.55 -21.78
CA SER A 54 1.34 5.42 -21.59
C SER A 54 2.59 5.83 -20.82
N ARG A 55 3.11 7.05 -21.07
CA ARG A 55 4.22 7.62 -20.28
C ARG A 55 3.85 7.79 -18.80
N VAL A 56 2.66 8.31 -18.51
CA VAL A 56 2.17 8.48 -17.13
C VAL A 56 2.02 7.12 -16.43
N ILE A 57 1.43 6.13 -17.10
CA ILE A 57 1.30 4.76 -16.56
C ILE A 57 2.67 4.18 -16.23
N TYR A 58 3.62 4.27 -17.17
CA TYR A 58 4.98 3.76 -16.99
C TYR A 58 5.70 4.46 -15.83
N GLN A 59 5.66 5.79 -15.77
CA GLN A 59 6.31 6.57 -14.72
C GLN A 59 5.73 6.25 -13.34
N ALA A 60 4.41 6.20 -13.20
CA ALA A 60 3.75 5.87 -11.93
C ALA A 60 4.06 4.44 -11.49
N THR A 61 4.07 3.48 -12.43
CA THR A 61 4.39 2.07 -12.15
C THR A 61 5.85 1.91 -11.74
N LYS A 62 6.77 2.50 -12.50
CA LYS A 62 8.21 2.48 -12.22
C LYS A 62 8.51 3.10 -10.86
N GLN A 63 7.94 4.26 -10.56
CA GLN A 63 8.12 4.93 -9.28
C GLN A 63 7.65 4.04 -8.13
N HIS A 64 6.44 3.49 -8.21
CA HIS A 64 5.89 2.63 -7.17
C HIS A 64 6.73 1.37 -6.94
N ALA A 65 7.08 0.67 -8.02
CA ALA A 65 7.88 -0.55 -7.97
C ALA A 65 9.29 -0.30 -7.41
N LEU A 66 9.96 0.77 -7.84
CA LEU A 66 11.28 1.12 -7.34
C LEU A 66 11.23 1.58 -5.88
N ASN A 67 10.20 2.33 -5.47
CA ASN A 67 10.07 2.75 -4.08
C ASN A 67 9.86 1.54 -3.17
N LEU A 68 9.02 0.58 -3.53
CA LEU A 68 8.87 -0.66 -2.76
C LEU A 68 10.17 -1.47 -2.70
N ALA A 69 10.88 -1.60 -3.82
CA ALA A 69 12.18 -2.29 -3.84
C ALA A 69 13.21 -1.59 -2.93
N LYS A 70 13.32 -0.26 -3.03
CA LYS A 70 14.22 0.55 -2.19
C LYS A 70 13.87 0.41 -0.72
N PHE A 71 12.59 0.53 -0.36
CA PHE A 71 12.14 0.42 1.03
C PHE A 71 12.48 -0.95 1.62
N VAL A 72 12.14 -2.05 0.93
CA VAL A 72 12.41 -3.41 1.43
C VAL A 72 13.93 -3.65 1.57
N SER A 73 14.73 -3.20 0.60
CA SER A 73 16.18 -3.28 0.69
C SER A 73 16.73 -2.51 1.89
N LEU A 74 16.36 -1.24 2.00
CA LEU A 74 16.84 -0.36 3.07
C LEU A 74 16.41 -0.87 4.45
N TYR A 75 15.15 -1.28 4.60
CA TYR A 75 14.63 -1.87 5.82
C TYR A 75 15.44 -3.10 6.25
N LYS A 76 15.68 -4.05 5.34
CA LYS A 76 16.45 -5.26 5.65
C LYS A 76 17.93 -4.97 5.93
N ILE A 77 18.53 -4.02 5.23
CA ILE A 77 19.90 -3.56 5.52
C ILE A 77 19.96 -2.98 6.93
N LEU A 78 19.04 -2.09 7.30
CA LEU A 78 18.98 -1.50 8.63
C LEU A 78 18.77 -2.55 9.72
N LEU A 79 17.90 -3.55 9.50
CA LEU A 79 17.76 -4.67 10.44
C LEU A 79 19.05 -5.48 10.59
N LEU A 80 19.74 -5.79 9.49
CA LEU A 80 21.01 -6.51 9.53
C LEU A 80 22.08 -5.72 10.29
N LEU A 81 22.15 -4.40 10.09
CA LEU A 81 23.07 -3.52 10.82
C LEU A 81 22.75 -3.48 12.31
N GLN A 82 21.47 -3.33 12.68
CA GLN A 82 21.02 -3.30 14.07
C GLN A 82 21.26 -4.63 14.79
N LYS A 83 21.01 -5.76 14.10
CA LYS A 83 21.30 -7.11 14.60
C LYS A 83 22.80 -7.30 14.85
N ARG A 84 23.66 -6.85 13.94
CA ARG A 84 25.12 -6.89 14.13
C ARG A 84 25.59 -6.01 15.28
N ALA A 85 25.06 -4.80 15.39
CA ALA A 85 25.36 -3.89 16.50
C ALA A 85 24.89 -4.43 17.86
N SER A 86 23.84 -5.26 17.87
CA SER A 86 23.27 -5.86 19.08
C SER A 86 23.84 -7.24 19.43
N GLY A 87 25.00 -7.60 18.88
CA GLY A 87 25.64 -8.90 19.16
C GLY A 87 24.87 -10.10 18.63
N GLY A 88 24.12 -9.92 17.53
CA GLY A 88 23.33 -10.97 16.87
C GLY A 88 21.89 -11.09 17.36
N LYS A 89 21.47 -10.32 18.37
CA LYS A 89 20.11 -10.35 18.93
C LYS A 89 19.21 -9.31 18.26
N GLU A 90 18.01 -9.73 17.86
CA GLU A 90 16.98 -8.83 17.32
C GLU A 90 16.19 -8.19 18.47
N ARG A 91 16.04 -6.86 18.45
CA ARG A 91 15.25 -6.10 19.43
C ARG A 91 13.92 -5.69 18.81
N SER A 92 12.88 -5.57 19.63
CA SER A 92 11.55 -5.15 19.15
C SER A 92 11.56 -3.78 18.45
N ALA A 93 12.32 -2.83 19.02
CA ALA A 93 12.46 -1.48 18.49
C ALA A 93 13.15 -1.42 17.12
N ASP A 94 13.95 -2.42 16.75
CA ASP A 94 14.75 -2.38 15.52
C ASP A 94 13.86 -2.28 14.27
N THR A 95 12.70 -2.95 14.31
CA THR A 95 11.69 -2.93 13.24
C THR A 95 11.03 -1.57 13.10
N PHE A 96 10.74 -0.92 14.22
CA PHE A 96 10.16 0.42 14.24
C PHE A 96 11.14 1.46 13.69
N ILE A 97 12.39 1.43 14.16
CA ILE A 97 13.44 2.36 13.73
C ILE A 97 13.78 2.17 12.25
N ALA A 98 13.95 0.92 11.81
CA ALA A 98 14.19 0.62 10.40
C ALA A 98 13.02 1.07 9.52
N GLY A 99 11.78 0.86 9.97
CA GLY A 99 10.57 1.32 9.29
C GLY A 99 10.47 2.84 9.22
N LEU A 100 10.81 3.55 10.30
CA LEU A 100 10.81 5.01 10.40
C LEU A 100 11.82 5.62 9.41
N ILE A 101 13.07 5.18 9.45
CA ILE A 101 14.14 5.67 8.58
C ILE A 101 13.82 5.34 7.13
N GLY A 102 13.44 4.09 6.85
CA GLY A 102 13.08 3.66 5.51
C GLY A 102 11.89 4.42 4.94
N GLY A 103 10.89 4.68 5.79
CA GLY A 103 9.69 5.43 5.43
C GLY A 103 10.02 6.86 5.03
N TYR A 104 10.81 7.55 5.86
CA TYR A 104 11.26 8.92 5.59
C TYR A 104 12.09 9.01 4.30
N VAL A 105 13.09 8.15 4.14
CA VAL A 105 14.02 8.20 3.00
C VAL A 105 13.35 7.86 1.68
N VAL A 106 12.39 6.93 1.66
CA VAL A 106 11.80 6.42 0.42
C VAL A 106 10.47 7.09 0.06
N PHE A 107 9.66 7.43 1.06
CA PHE A 107 8.32 7.97 0.88
C PHE A 107 8.16 9.42 1.36
N GLY A 108 9.23 10.07 1.83
CA GLY A 108 9.20 11.46 2.31
C GLY A 108 8.88 12.48 1.22
N ASP A 109 9.30 12.22 -0.03
CA ASP A 109 8.95 13.07 -1.17
C ASP A 109 7.45 12.96 -1.49
N ARG A 110 6.76 14.10 -1.49
CA ARG A 110 5.33 14.14 -1.81
C ARG A 110 5.12 13.98 -3.32
N THR A 111 4.72 12.77 -3.72
CA THR A 111 4.24 12.46 -5.07
C THR A 111 2.87 11.78 -4.98
N ALA A 112 2.06 11.82 -6.04
CA ALA A 112 0.75 11.15 -6.04
C ALA A 112 0.85 9.64 -5.75
N VAL A 113 1.97 9.00 -6.11
CA VAL A 113 2.25 7.59 -5.78
C VAL A 113 2.56 7.44 -4.30
N ASN A 114 3.46 8.25 -3.75
CA ASN A 114 3.86 8.16 -2.35
C ASN A 114 2.70 8.52 -1.41
N GLU A 115 1.94 9.56 -1.73
CA GLU A 115 0.75 9.97 -0.97
C GLU A 115 -0.26 8.81 -0.90
N GLN A 116 -0.50 8.10 -2.00
CA GLN A 116 -1.39 6.92 -1.99
C GLN A 116 -0.86 5.77 -1.13
N ILE A 117 0.45 5.50 -1.16
CA ILE A 117 1.08 4.48 -0.30
C ILE A 117 0.95 4.89 1.18
N VAL A 118 1.27 6.13 1.51
CA VAL A 118 1.24 6.64 2.89
C VAL A 118 -0.19 6.63 3.44
N LEU A 119 -1.18 7.09 2.67
CA LEU A 119 -2.58 7.03 3.06
C LEU A 119 -3.07 5.58 3.23
N TYR A 120 -2.62 4.67 2.36
CA TYR A 120 -2.89 3.25 2.50
C TYR A 120 -2.31 2.68 3.81
N VAL A 121 -1.06 3.01 4.14
CA VAL A 121 -0.41 2.54 5.38
C VAL A 121 -1.09 3.14 6.61
N VAL A 122 -1.32 4.46 6.64
CA VAL A 122 -1.98 5.15 7.75
C VAL A 122 -3.36 4.57 8.01
N SER A 123 -4.18 4.37 6.96
CA SER A 123 -5.52 3.79 7.15
C SER A 123 -5.48 2.39 7.76
N ARG A 124 -4.50 1.55 7.36
CA ARG A 124 -4.31 0.21 7.92
C ARG A 124 -3.78 0.23 9.35
N VAL A 125 -2.87 1.14 9.67
CA VAL A 125 -2.34 1.33 11.03
C VAL A 125 -3.46 1.83 11.95
N VAL A 126 -4.21 2.85 11.57
CA VAL A 126 -5.34 3.36 12.35
C VAL A 126 -6.39 2.25 12.55
N ALA A 127 -6.74 1.54 11.49
CA ALA A 127 -7.69 0.42 11.57
C ALA A 127 -7.18 -0.76 12.42
N SER A 128 -5.87 -0.89 12.66
CA SER A 128 -5.29 -1.94 13.51
C SER A 128 -5.65 -1.78 15.00
N PHE A 129 -5.96 -0.55 15.43
CA PHE A 129 -6.38 -0.27 16.81
C PHE A 129 -7.84 -0.66 17.09
N LEU A 130 -8.62 -1.02 16.06
CA LEU A 130 -9.97 -1.53 16.27
C LEU A 130 -9.93 -2.88 17.02
N PRO A 131 -10.87 -3.12 17.95
CA PRO A 131 -11.03 -4.43 18.57
C PRO A 131 -11.19 -5.54 17.52
N ARG A 132 -10.52 -6.67 17.74
CA ARG A 132 -10.58 -7.84 16.86
C ARG A 132 -11.80 -8.68 17.19
N ALA A 133 -12.38 -9.32 16.17
CA ALA A 133 -13.46 -10.28 16.36
C ALA A 133 -12.96 -11.43 17.28
N GLY A 134 -13.78 -11.81 18.26
CA GLY A 134 -13.48 -12.95 19.11
C GLY A 134 -13.66 -14.30 18.38
N VAL A 135 -13.02 -15.34 18.94
CA VAL A 135 -13.12 -16.81 18.73
C VAL A 135 -12.31 -17.49 17.60
N PRO A 136 -12.04 -18.81 17.75
CA PRO A 136 -10.70 -19.38 17.86
C PRO A 136 -10.01 -19.40 16.50
N TYR A 137 -9.27 -18.34 16.15
CA TYR A 137 -8.48 -18.38 14.93
C TYR A 137 -7.29 -19.31 15.16
N SER A 138 -7.46 -20.57 14.75
CA SER A 138 -6.51 -21.65 14.95
C SER A 138 -5.13 -21.20 14.51
N LYS A 139 -4.22 -21.11 15.49
CA LYS A 139 -2.79 -21.15 15.25
C LYS A 139 -2.54 -22.35 14.34
N VAL A 140 -2.13 -22.14 13.09
CA VAL A 140 -1.72 -23.25 12.25
C VAL A 140 -0.36 -23.70 12.77
N PRO A 141 -0.21 -24.95 13.25
CA PRO A 141 1.10 -25.48 13.61
C PRO A 141 1.92 -25.58 12.33
N LEU A 142 3.10 -24.98 12.32
CA LEU A 142 4.08 -25.19 11.26
C LEU A 142 4.90 -26.45 11.56
N PRO A 143 5.52 -27.07 10.54
CA PRO A 143 6.39 -28.24 10.71
C PRO A 143 7.58 -28.00 11.64
N ASP A 144 7.94 -26.73 11.91
CA ASP A 144 9.02 -26.31 12.81
C ASP A 144 8.56 -26.03 14.26
N GLY A 145 7.28 -26.28 14.58
CA GLY A 145 6.71 -26.00 15.89
C GLY A 145 6.33 -24.52 16.13
N SER A 146 6.56 -23.64 15.16
CA SER A 146 6.06 -22.26 15.21
C SER A 146 4.56 -22.20 14.87
N THR A 147 3.91 -21.08 15.22
CA THR A 147 2.49 -20.87 14.89
C THR A 147 2.36 -19.66 13.98
N LEU A 148 1.75 -19.83 12.81
CA LEU A 148 1.47 -18.71 11.90
C LEU A 148 0.36 -17.87 12.52
N ALA A 149 0.71 -16.68 12.99
CA ALA A 149 -0.25 -15.66 13.38
C ALA A 149 -1.03 -15.22 12.14
N ARG A 150 -2.27 -15.70 12.00
CA ARG A 150 -3.18 -15.19 10.97
C ARG A 150 -3.77 -13.86 11.43
N PRO A 151 -3.86 -12.84 10.55
CA PRO A 151 -4.54 -11.60 10.89
C PRO A 151 -5.99 -11.86 11.29
N ILE A 152 -6.39 -11.41 12.48
CA ILE A 152 -7.76 -11.50 12.97
C ILE A 152 -8.54 -10.30 12.43
N PRO A 153 -9.72 -10.49 11.79
CA PRO A 153 -10.52 -9.38 11.29
C PRO A 153 -11.01 -8.46 12.44
N PRO A 154 -11.27 -7.17 12.18
CA PRO A 154 -11.95 -6.31 13.15
C PRO A 154 -13.31 -6.88 13.54
N ASP A 155 -13.73 -6.65 14.79
CA ASP A 155 -15.09 -6.97 15.22
C ASP A 155 -16.11 -6.17 14.39
N PRO A 156 -17.13 -6.81 13.81
CA PRO A 156 -18.10 -6.18 12.93
C PRO A 156 -18.79 -4.95 13.55
N ARG A 157 -19.04 -4.94 14.87
CA ARG A 157 -19.74 -3.83 15.54
C ARG A 157 -18.88 -2.57 15.55
N TYR A 158 -17.62 -2.71 15.93
CA TYR A 158 -16.68 -1.60 15.95
C TYR A 158 -16.33 -1.14 14.54
N PHE A 159 -16.25 -2.08 13.59
CA PHE A 159 -16.08 -1.74 12.17
C PHE A 159 -17.25 -0.91 11.63
N SER A 160 -18.49 -1.25 11.96
CA SER A 160 -19.67 -0.47 11.53
C SER A 160 -19.65 0.96 12.05
N VAL A 161 -19.29 1.15 13.33
CA VAL A 161 -19.14 2.50 13.91
C VAL A 161 -18.01 3.27 13.23
N PHE A 162 -16.85 2.62 13.02
CA PHE A 162 -15.72 3.22 12.31
C PHE A 162 -16.10 3.65 10.89
N ALA A 163 -16.82 2.80 10.16
CA ALA A 163 -17.30 3.09 8.81
C ALA A 163 -18.29 4.27 8.81
N ALA A 164 -19.25 4.30 9.74
CA ALA A 164 -20.22 5.39 9.84
C ALA A 164 -19.55 6.74 10.11
N LEU A 165 -18.58 6.77 11.04
CA LEU A 165 -17.82 7.98 11.34
C LEU A 165 -16.95 8.43 10.15
N ALA A 166 -16.26 7.50 9.49
CA ALA A 166 -15.43 7.81 8.33
C ALA A 166 -16.28 8.40 7.17
N TRP A 167 -17.44 7.79 6.89
CA TRP A 167 -18.35 8.28 5.86
C TRP A 167 -19.00 9.61 6.23
N GLY A 168 -19.47 9.78 7.47
CA GLY A 168 -20.01 11.06 7.93
C GLY A 168 -18.98 12.19 7.79
N ALA A 169 -17.74 11.94 8.19
CA ALA A 169 -16.66 12.91 8.09
C ALA A 169 -16.32 13.28 6.65
N VAL A 170 -16.17 12.29 5.74
CA VAL A 170 -15.79 12.59 4.35
C VAL A 170 -16.90 13.33 3.61
N MET A 171 -18.17 13.01 3.86
CA MET A 171 -19.29 13.72 3.25
C MET A 171 -19.37 15.16 3.74
N TRP A 172 -19.15 15.40 5.03
CA TRP A 172 -19.10 16.76 5.58
C TRP A 172 -17.94 17.57 5.00
N LEU A 173 -16.74 16.97 4.92
CA LEU A 173 -15.56 17.58 4.31
C LEU A 173 -15.79 17.89 2.83
N PHE A 174 -16.42 16.98 2.08
CA PHE A 174 -16.67 17.19 0.66
C PHE A 174 -17.58 18.38 0.38
N LYS A 175 -18.56 18.63 1.26
CA LYS A 175 -19.47 19.78 1.15
C LYS A 175 -18.82 21.09 1.62
N HIS A 176 -18.08 21.08 2.74
CA HIS A 176 -17.66 22.33 3.40
C HIS A 176 -16.16 22.64 3.28
N ARG A 177 -15.31 21.66 2.96
CA ARG A 177 -13.83 21.77 2.86
C ARG A 177 -13.25 20.86 1.79
N GLY A 178 -13.86 20.86 0.60
CA GLY A 178 -13.50 19.94 -0.49
C GLY A 178 -12.05 20.08 -0.95
N GLU A 179 -11.45 21.26 -0.79
CA GLU A 179 -10.05 21.57 -1.10
C GLU A 179 -9.04 20.79 -0.25
N SER A 180 -9.46 20.31 0.92
CA SER A 180 -8.63 19.48 1.82
C SER A 180 -8.64 17.99 1.46
N ILE A 181 -9.56 17.57 0.59
CA ILE A 181 -9.68 16.18 0.15
C ILE A 181 -8.63 15.85 -0.90
N GLN A 182 -8.09 14.63 -0.85
CA GLN A 182 -7.19 14.14 -1.87
C GLN A 182 -7.83 14.26 -3.27
N PRO A 183 -7.12 14.81 -4.28
CA PRO A 183 -7.69 15.05 -5.61
C PRO A 183 -8.39 13.84 -6.25
N GLY A 184 -7.85 12.64 -6.06
CA GLY A 184 -8.45 11.41 -6.57
C GLY A 184 -9.86 11.14 -6.00
N MET A 185 -10.00 11.23 -4.68
CA MET A 185 -11.29 11.06 -4.01
C MET A 185 -12.25 12.20 -4.35
N PHE A 186 -11.76 13.44 -4.40
CA PHE A 186 -12.56 14.61 -4.75
C PHE A 186 -13.17 14.49 -6.16
N ASN A 187 -12.39 14.05 -7.15
CA ASN A 187 -12.87 13.84 -8.51
C ASN A 187 -13.93 12.73 -8.57
N SER A 188 -13.72 11.60 -7.87
CA SER A 188 -14.71 10.53 -7.80
C SER A 188 -16.00 10.98 -7.13
N MET A 189 -15.92 11.74 -6.04
CA MET A 189 -17.11 12.27 -5.35
C MET A 189 -17.83 13.34 -6.18
N THR A 190 -17.10 14.17 -6.93
CA THR A 190 -17.71 15.15 -7.86
C THR A 190 -18.50 14.42 -8.95
N TYR A 191 -17.90 13.42 -9.58
CA TYR A 191 -18.57 12.59 -10.58
C TYR A 191 -19.82 11.89 -10.04
N LEU A 192 -19.75 11.37 -8.80
CA LEU A 192 -20.85 10.63 -8.20
C LEU A 192 -21.99 11.50 -7.65
N TYR A 193 -21.68 12.68 -7.11
CA TYR A 193 -22.66 13.46 -6.32
C TYR A 193 -23.00 14.82 -6.90
N ARG A 194 -22.08 15.48 -7.64
CA ARG A 194 -22.34 16.81 -8.22
C ARG A 194 -22.77 16.68 -9.67
N ASP A 195 -22.03 15.90 -10.46
CA ASP A 195 -22.37 15.70 -11.87
C ASP A 195 -23.71 14.96 -12.04
N SER A 196 -24.12 14.17 -11.04
CA SER A 196 -25.44 13.53 -11.00
C SER A 196 -26.62 14.49 -10.82
N GLU A 197 -26.38 15.76 -10.49
CA GLU A 197 -27.44 16.77 -10.28
C GLU A 197 -27.85 17.49 -11.57
N VAL A 198 -27.16 17.24 -12.71
CA VAL A 198 -27.35 17.98 -13.96
C VAL A 198 -27.63 17.01 -15.11
N TRP A 199 -28.75 17.19 -15.82
CA TRP A 199 -29.07 16.46 -17.05
C TRP A 199 -29.92 17.32 -18.00
N GLU A 200 -29.78 17.08 -19.31
CA GLU A 200 -30.51 17.80 -20.36
C GLU A 200 -31.48 16.89 -21.14
N ASN A 201 -31.22 15.57 -21.18
CA ASN A 201 -32.01 14.59 -21.93
C ASN A 201 -31.83 13.16 -21.36
N LEU A 202 -32.58 12.19 -21.89
CA LEU A 202 -32.50 10.78 -21.43
C LEU A 202 -31.12 10.14 -21.63
N ARG A 203 -30.35 10.62 -22.63
CA ARG A 203 -28.98 10.15 -22.85
C ARG A 203 -28.04 10.67 -21.76
N THR A 204 -28.18 11.94 -21.36
CA THR A 204 -27.39 12.52 -20.27
C THR A 204 -27.81 12.00 -18.89
N LEU A 205 -29.05 11.54 -18.76
CA LEU A 205 -29.55 10.91 -17.55
C LEU A 205 -29.10 9.46 -17.37
N LEU A 206 -29.06 8.64 -18.44
CA LEU A 206 -28.92 7.18 -18.32
C LEU A 206 -27.63 6.61 -18.92
N TRP A 207 -26.92 7.34 -19.78
CA TRP A 207 -25.79 6.77 -20.53
C TRP A 207 -24.47 7.54 -20.38
N HIS A 208 -24.50 8.87 -20.46
CA HIS A 208 -23.27 9.67 -20.41
C HIS A 208 -23.47 10.92 -19.56
N ASN A 209 -22.51 11.30 -18.71
CA ASN A 209 -22.65 12.53 -17.92
C ASN A 209 -22.54 13.83 -18.77
N GLN A 210 -22.32 13.73 -20.08
CA GLN A 210 -22.25 14.85 -21.03
C GLN A 210 -22.88 14.51 -22.39
#